data_AF-A0A420FV50-F1
#
_entry.id   AF-A0A420FV50-F1
#
_cell.length_a   1.000
_cell.length_b   1.000
_cell.length_c   1.000
_cell.angle_alpha   90.00
_cell.angle_beta   90.00
_cell.angle_gamma   90.00
#
_symmetry.space_group_name_H-M   'P 1'
#
loop_
_entity.id
_entity.type
_entity.pdbx_description
1 polymer ?
#
loop_
_entity_poly.entity_id
_entity_poly.type
_entity_poly.pdbx_seq_one_letter_code
_entity_poly.pdbx_strand_id
1 'polypeptide(L)'
;MIHTTGYAAMSSSAELAPYGFERQDLLDDEILIDILYCGICHADIHQSKNEYGNTVYPLVPGHEIIGRVKERGSKVTKYIEGDLVGVGYYILSCGGCPNCLNHEEQYCDIGITQTQNGRLPDGNTTKGGYSTNIAVNEKYVLRIPEILNKPGVAPLSEGEGGAIELARNSIAKMINCASLSDKMITAEEGGDAHCGLNNPALKAQVVFDWLEEVLSITPGKKSVQSKYY
;
A
#
# COMPACT_ATOMS: atom_id res chain seq x y z
N MET A 1 -14.15 5.39 17.91
CA MET A 1 -13.37 6.00 16.82
C MET A 1 -11.90 5.75 17.08
N ILE A 2 -11.14 5.41 16.04
CA ILE A 2 -9.71 5.11 16.10
C ILE A 2 -8.94 6.34 15.61
N HIS A 3 -8.11 6.91 16.47
CA HIS A 3 -7.30 8.07 16.14
C HIS A 3 -6.18 7.70 15.16
N THR A 4 -6.05 8.48 14.09
CA THR A 4 -5.05 8.24 13.04
C THR A 4 -4.41 9.55 12.60
N THR A 5 -3.09 9.57 12.58
CA THR A 5 -2.31 10.60 11.88
C THR A 5 -1.74 10.04 10.59
N GLY A 6 -1.62 10.89 9.57
CA GLY A 6 -1.05 10.53 8.28
C GLY A 6 -0.67 11.76 7.47
N TYR A 7 -0.50 11.56 6.16
CA TYR A 7 -0.25 12.61 5.19
C TYR A 7 -1.36 12.61 4.14
N ALA A 8 -1.89 13.79 3.83
CA ALA A 8 -2.98 13.95 2.88
C ALA A 8 -2.73 15.05 1.86
N ALA A 9 -3.22 14.83 0.65
CA ALA A 9 -3.43 15.89 -0.33
C ALA A 9 -4.80 16.53 -0.03
N MET A 10 -4.83 17.87 0.01
CA MET A 10 -6.07 18.61 0.24
C MET A 10 -6.76 19.06 -1.06
N SER A 11 -6.03 19.00 -2.18
CA SER A 11 -6.51 19.31 -3.54
C SER A 11 -5.53 18.74 -4.57
N SER A 12 -5.87 18.80 -5.86
CA SER A 12 -5.04 18.29 -6.96
C SER A 12 -3.72 19.03 -7.17
N SER A 13 -3.56 20.22 -6.58
CA SER A 13 -2.33 21.01 -6.65
C SER A 13 -1.63 21.15 -5.29
N ALA A 14 -2.19 20.56 -4.22
CA ALA A 14 -1.59 20.63 -2.90
C ALA A 14 -0.55 19.52 -2.72
N GLU A 15 0.57 19.88 -2.11
CA GLU A 15 1.53 18.89 -1.62
C GLU A 15 0.93 18.08 -0.47
N LEU A 16 1.48 16.89 -0.22
CA LEU A 16 1.11 16.09 0.94
C LEU A 16 1.53 16.80 2.23
N ALA A 17 0.58 16.98 3.15
CA ALA A 17 0.83 17.61 4.44
C ALA A 17 0.33 16.71 5.59
N PRO A 18 0.91 16.84 6.81
CA PRO A 18 0.40 16.15 7.99
C PRO A 18 -1.10 16.39 8.19
N TYR A 19 -1.84 15.31 8.41
CA TYR A 19 -3.29 15.30 8.49
C TYR A 19 -3.75 14.32 9.59
N GLY A 20 -4.51 14.83 10.55
CA GLY A 20 -5.17 14.03 11.58
C GLY A 20 -6.60 13.70 11.19
N PHE A 21 -7.01 12.45 11.39
CA PHE A 21 -8.37 11.99 11.15
C PHE A 21 -8.74 10.83 12.07
N GLU A 22 -10.00 10.43 12.02
CA GLU A 22 -10.53 9.31 12.77
C GLU A 22 -11.02 8.24 11.81
N ARG A 23 -10.70 6.97 12.10
CA ARG A 23 -11.34 5.80 11.49
C ARG A 23 -12.50 5.33 12.37
N GLN A 24 -13.44 4.62 11.76
CA GLN A 24 -14.54 4.01 12.50
C GLN A 24 -14.01 2.95 13.48
N ASP A 25 -14.85 2.60 14.46
CA ASP A 25 -14.53 1.50 15.37
C ASP A 25 -14.38 0.18 14.62
N LEU A 26 -13.48 -0.66 15.13
CA LEU A 26 -13.12 -1.93 14.51
C LEU A 26 -14.34 -2.85 14.42
N LEU A 27 -14.66 -3.34 13.23
CA LEU A 27 -15.74 -4.30 13.04
C LEU A 27 -15.33 -5.70 13.49
N ASP A 28 -16.33 -6.57 13.71
CA ASP A 28 -16.12 -7.94 14.20
C ASP A 28 -15.18 -8.79 13.33
N ASP A 29 -15.12 -8.55 12.03
CA ASP A 29 -14.34 -9.31 11.05
C ASP A 29 -13.14 -8.52 10.49
N GLU A 30 -12.80 -7.40 11.13
CA GLU A 30 -11.65 -6.57 10.78
C GLU A 30 -10.49 -6.75 11.75
N ILE A 31 -9.28 -6.45 11.27
CA ILE A 31 -8.10 -6.28 12.09
C ILE A 31 -7.61 -4.84 12.00
N LEU A 32 -7.21 -4.29 13.14
CA LEU A 32 -6.50 -3.03 13.21
C LEU A 32 -5.00 -3.31 13.07
N ILE A 33 -4.36 -2.59 12.16
CA ILE A 33 -2.95 -2.75 11.84
C ILE A 33 -2.23 -1.44 12.19
N ASP A 34 -1.20 -1.51 13.02
CA ASP A 34 -0.21 -0.43 13.14
C ASP A 34 0.73 -0.53 11.94
N ILE A 35 0.76 0.51 11.11
CA ILE A 35 1.51 0.54 9.86
C ILE A 35 2.99 0.77 10.18
N LEU A 36 3.85 -0.11 9.69
CA LEU A 36 5.30 0.00 9.82
C LEU A 36 5.92 0.64 8.59
N TYR A 37 5.48 0.20 7.41
CA TYR A 37 5.98 0.64 6.12
C TYR A 37 4.82 0.80 5.14
N CYS A 38 4.89 1.83 4.29
CA CYS A 38 4.08 1.94 3.09
C CYS A 38 5.02 2.23 1.92
N GLY A 39 4.90 1.46 0.84
CA GLY A 39 5.58 1.76 -0.40
C GLY A 39 4.92 2.95 -1.14
N ILE A 40 5.63 3.48 -2.14
CA ILE A 40 5.18 4.60 -2.98
C ILE A 40 5.00 4.06 -4.39
N CYS A 41 3.79 4.13 -4.90
CA CYS A 41 3.47 3.74 -6.27
C CYS A 41 3.14 4.98 -7.12
N HIS A 42 3.41 4.91 -8.43
CA HIS A 42 3.00 5.95 -9.38
C HIS A 42 1.48 6.24 -9.33
N ALA A 43 0.65 5.23 -9.03
CA ALA A 43 -0.78 5.41 -8.84
C ALA A 43 -1.11 6.39 -7.70
N ASP A 44 -0.29 6.46 -6.65
CA ASP A 44 -0.47 7.43 -5.56
C ASP A 44 -0.30 8.88 -6.07
N ILE A 45 0.65 9.09 -6.99
CA ILE A 45 0.92 10.40 -7.60
C ILE A 45 -0.24 10.81 -8.51
N HIS A 46 -0.61 9.92 -9.43
CA HIS A 46 -1.71 10.16 -10.38
C HIS A 46 -3.03 10.45 -9.66
N GLN A 47 -3.33 9.68 -8.59
CA GLN A 47 -4.50 9.92 -7.76
C GLN A 47 -4.37 11.25 -6.99
N SER A 48 -3.22 11.54 -6.38
CA SER A 48 -3.01 12.80 -5.64
C SER A 48 -3.17 14.04 -6.52
N LYS A 49 -2.76 13.98 -7.79
CA LYS A 49 -2.90 15.06 -8.77
C LYS A 49 -4.24 15.06 -9.52
N ASN A 50 -5.16 14.14 -9.20
CA ASN A 50 -6.44 13.95 -9.87
C ASN A 50 -6.33 13.72 -11.38
N GLU A 51 -5.27 13.06 -11.83
CA GLU A 51 -5.05 12.80 -13.27
C GLU A 51 -6.03 11.78 -13.83
N TYR A 52 -6.64 10.96 -12.97
CA TYR A 52 -7.77 10.08 -13.31
C TYR A 52 -9.13 10.80 -13.30
N GLY A 53 -9.21 12.04 -12.80
CA GLY A 53 -10.41 12.87 -12.79
C GLY A 53 -11.48 12.49 -11.74
N ASN A 54 -11.18 11.60 -10.79
CA ASN A 54 -12.12 11.07 -9.81
C ASN A 54 -11.63 11.11 -8.34
N THR A 55 -10.60 11.91 -8.03
CA THR A 55 -10.08 12.00 -6.66
C THR A 55 -11.03 12.74 -5.74
N VAL A 56 -11.30 12.14 -4.58
CA VAL A 56 -12.04 12.75 -3.47
C VAL A 56 -11.05 13.22 -2.40
N TYR A 57 -11.02 14.53 -2.17
CA TYR A 57 -10.17 15.14 -1.15
C TYR A 57 -10.92 15.34 0.18
N PRO A 58 -10.25 15.25 1.35
CA PRO A 58 -8.82 14.99 1.54
C PRO A 58 -8.44 13.53 1.25
N LEU A 59 -7.46 13.34 0.36
CA LEU A 59 -6.94 12.04 -0.05
C LEU A 59 -5.76 11.68 0.84
N VAL A 60 -5.79 10.51 1.47
CA VAL A 60 -4.62 9.89 2.11
C VAL A 60 -4.16 8.75 1.20
N PRO A 61 -3.02 8.87 0.49
CA PRO A 61 -2.59 7.84 -0.45
C PRO A 61 -1.97 6.61 0.21
N GLY A 62 -1.47 5.68 -0.61
CA GLY A 62 -0.71 4.52 -0.19
C GLY A 62 -1.57 3.25 -0.15
N HIS A 63 -1.08 2.20 -0.79
CA HIS A 63 -1.77 0.91 -0.92
C HIS A 63 -0.79 -0.27 -1.01
N GLU A 64 0.45 -0.03 -0.59
CA GLU A 64 1.55 -0.98 -0.50
C GLU A 64 1.95 -1.12 0.98
N ILE A 65 1.10 -1.72 1.81
CA ILE A 65 1.17 -1.56 3.27
C ILE A 65 1.76 -2.81 3.92
N ILE A 66 2.70 -2.62 4.86
CA ILE A 66 3.16 -3.63 5.80
C ILE A 66 3.02 -3.10 7.22
N GLY A 67 2.46 -3.93 8.10
CA GLY A 67 2.23 -3.55 9.48
C GLY A 67 2.13 -4.74 10.43
N ARG A 68 1.84 -4.44 11.69
CA ARG A 68 1.54 -5.45 12.71
C ARG A 68 0.10 -5.37 13.16
N VAL A 69 -0.53 -6.53 13.34
CA VAL A 69 -1.86 -6.60 13.93
C VAL A 69 -1.79 -6.06 15.36
N LYS A 70 -2.55 -5.02 15.64
CA LYS A 70 -2.67 -4.38 16.94
C LYS A 70 -3.87 -4.90 17.73
N GLU A 71 -4.98 -5.07 17.04
CA GLU A 71 -6.25 -5.52 17.62
C GLU A 71 -7.04 -6.26 16.54
N ARG A 72 -7.95 -7.16 16.94
CA ARG A 72 -8.82 -7.89 16.04
C ARG A 72 -10.25 -7.91 16.52
N GLY A 73 -11.18 -7.88 15.57
CA GLY A 73 -12.59 -8.10 15.84
C GLY A 73 -12.88 -9.51 16.37
N SER A 74 -14.05 -9.66 16.99
CA SER A 74 -14.45 -10.88 17.71
C SER A 74 -14.57 -12.12 16.81
N LYS A 75 -14.83 -11.94 15.51
CA LYS A 75 -15.02 -12.99 14.51
C LYS A 75 -13.76 -13.27 13.68
N VAL A 76 -12.69 -12.50 13.85
CA VAL A 76 -11.41 -12.75 13.19
C VAL A 76 -10.79 -14.04 13.69
N THR A 77 -10.39 -14.90 12.77
CA THR A 77 -9.81 -16.22 13.08
C THR A 77 -8.46 -16.48 12.44
N LYS A 78 -8.09 -15.74 11.38
CA LYS A 78 -6.86 -15.97 10.62
C LYS A 78 -5.61 -15.32 11.21
N TYR A 79 -5.79 -14.32 12.06
CA TYR A 79 -4.71 -13.49 12.60
C TYR A 79 -4.85 -13.28 14.10
N ILE A 80 -3.71 -13.07 14.75
CA ILE A 80 -3.60 -12.70 16.16
C ILE A 80 -2.79 -11.41 16.29
N GLU A 81 -2.91 -10.73 17.43
CA GLU A 81 -2.09 -9.56 17.76
C GLU A 81 -0.59 -9.88 17.63
N GLY A 82 0.16 -8.94 17.07
CA GLY A 82 1.59 -9.06 16.79
C GLY A 82 1.95 -9.63 15.42
N ASP A 83 1.02 -10.31 14.73
CA ASP A 83 1.27 -10.88 13.39
C ASP A 83 1.74 -9.81 12.41
N LEU A 84 2.79 -10.11 11.65
CA LEU A 84 3.24 -9.28 10.52
C LEU A 84 2.34 -9.54 9.30
N VAL A 85 1.76 -8.47 8.78
CA VAL A 85 0.73 -8.52 7.74
C VAL A 85 0.92 -7.46 6.68
N GLY A 86 0.34 -7.70 5.51
CA GLY A 86 0.32 -6.76 4.40
C GLY A 86 -1.10 -6.47 3.90
N VAL A 87 -1.30 -5.29 3.34
CA VAL A 87 -2.54 -4.84 2.70
C VAL A 87 -2.19 -4.26 1.34
N GLY A 88 -2.86 -4.76 0.29
CA GLY A 88 -2.63 -4.35 -1.10
C GLY A 88 -3.60 -3.28 -1.59
N TYR A 89 -3.92 -3.34 -2.89
CA TYR A 89 -4.66 -2.31 -3.62
C TYR A 89 -6.15 -2.17 -3.25
N TYR A 90 -6.81 -3.23 -2.76
CA TYR A 90 -8.22 -3.22 -2.40
C TYR A 90 -8.51 -3.89 -1.06
N ILE A 91 -9.58 -3.45 -0.42
CA ILE A 91 -9.98 -3.88 0.93
C ILE A 91 -11.43 -4.39 1.02
N LEU A 92 -12.17 -4.35 -0.09
CA LEU A 92 -13.54 -4.86 -0.14
C LEU A 92 -13.94 -5.27 -1.57
N SER A 93 -14.83 -6.24 -1.65
CA SER A 93 -15.55 -6.70 -2.83
C SER A 93 -16.94 -7.18 -2.40
N CYS A 94 -17.82 -7.59 -3.33
CA CYS A 94 -19.16 -8.05 -2.98
C CYS A 94 -19.19 -9.39 -2.20
N GLY A 95 -18.15 -10.21 -2.34
CA GLY A 95 -18.02 -11.50 -1.65
C GLY A 95 -19.01 -12.60 -2.08
N GLY A 96 -19.88 -12.35 -3.06
CA GLY A 96 -20.94 -13.30 -3.46
C GLY A 96 -21.08 -13.56 -4.96
N CYS A 97 -20.37 -12.81 -5.82
CA CYS A 97 -20.36 -13.08 -7.26
C CYS A 97 -19.43 -14.26 -7.62
N PRO A 98 -19.55 -14.86 -8.82
CA PRO A 98 -18.71 -15.98 -9.24
C PRO A 98 -17.20 -15.70 -9.09
N ASN A 99 -16.74 -14.51 -9.45
CA ASN A 99 -15.32 -14.13 -9.33
C ASN A 99 -14.87 -14.09 -7.86
N CYS A 100 -15.66 -13.48 -6.97
CA CYS A 100 -15.37 -13.48 -5.53
C CYS A 100 -15.38 -14.90 -4.93
N LEU A 101 -16.32 -15.76 -5.34
CA LEU A 101 -16.39 -17.15 -4.86
C LEU A 101 -15.23 -18.01 -5.39
N ASN A 102 -14.60 -17.59 -6.48
CA ASN A 102 -13.43 -18.24 -7.09
C ASN A 102 -12.09 -17.62 -6.63
N HIS A 103 -12.09 -16.76 -5.60
CA HIS A 103 -10.90 -16.05 -5.12
C HIS A 103 -10.26 -15.12 -6.16
N GLU A 104 -11.09 -14.54 -7.02
CA GLU A 104 -10.73 -13.55 -8.03
C GLU A 104 -11.44 -12.22 -7.73
N GLU A 105 -11.37 -11.76 -6.48
CA GLU A 105 -12.06 -10.57 -5.99
C GLU A 105 -11.73 -9.30 -6.80
N GLN A 106 -10.55 -9.22 -7.43
CA GLN A 106 -10.16 -8.14 -8.33
C GLN A 106 -11.06 -8.00 -9.57
N TYR A 107 -11.75 -9.07 -9.94
CA TYR A 107 -12.73 -9.09 -11.02
C TYR A 107 -14.17 -9.07 -10.51
N CYS A 108 -14.40 -8.65 -9.27
CA CYS A 108 -15.74 -8.55 -8.69
C CYS A 108 -16.73 -7.84 -9.61
N ASP A 109 -17.87 -8.47 -9.90
CA ASP A 109 -18.89 -7.95 -10.83
C ASP A 109 -19.50 -6.62 -10.37
N ILE A 110 -19.49 -6.37 -9.05
CA ILE A 110 -20.01 -5.13 -8.44
C ILE A 110 -18.88 -4.09 -8.28
N GLY A 111 -17.64 -4.46 -8.59
CA GLY A 111 -16.45 -3.66 -8.35
C GLY A 111 -15.82 -3.90 -6.99
N ILE A 112 -14.58 -3.44 -6.87
CA ILE A 112 -13.77 -3.46 -5.65
C ILE A 112 -13.81 -2.09 -4.95
N THR A 113 -13.55 -2.07 -3.65
CA THR A 113 -13.21 -0.84 -2.92
C THR A 113 -11.70 -0.77 -2.76
N GLN A 114 -11.09 0.23 -3.39
CA GLN A 114 -9.66 0.51 -3.31
C GLN A 114 -9.24 0.95 -1.90
N THR A 115 -8.02 0.63 -1.51
CA THR A 115 -7.42 0.98 -0.20
C THR A 115 -7.32 2.49 0.02
N GLN A 116 -7.15 3.24 -1.06
CA GLN A 116 -7.22 4.70 -1.11
C GLN A 116 -8.30 5.13 -2.10
N ASN A 117 -8.96 6.26 -1.85
CA ASN A 117 -9.98 6.87 -2.73
C ASN A 117 -11.17 5.96 -3.11
N GLY A 118 -11.29 4.79 -2.50
CA GLY A 118 -12.38 3.85 -2.71
C GLY A 118 -13.64 4.28 -1.96
N ARG A 119 -14.81 3.88 -2.45
CA ARG A 119 -16.09 4.19 -1.83
C ARG A 119 -16.55 3.07 -0.90
N LEU A 120 -16.67 3.36 0.39
CA LEU A 120 -17.21 2.42 1.37
C LEU A 120 -18.76 2.36 1.33
N PRO A 121 -19.37 1.26 1.80
CA PRO A 121 -20.83 1.11 1.85
C PRO A 121 -21.56 2.18 2.67
N ASP A 122 -20.89 2.74 3.69
CA ASP A 122 -21.42 3.82 4.53
C ASP A 122 -21.39 5.21 3.85
N GLY A 123 -20.82 5.28 2.63
CA GLY A 123 -20.67 6.51 1.88
C GLY A 123 -19.35 7.25 2.09
N ASN A 124 -18.52 6.81 3.04
CA ASN A 124 -17.21 7.41 3.27
C ASN A 124 -16.19 6.97 2.20
N THR A 125 -15.11 7.74 2.10
CA THR A 125 -13.98 7.42 1.21
C THR A 125 -12.86 6.78 2.00
N THR A 126 -12.24 5.74 1.46
CA THR A 126 -11.10 5.06 2.09
C THR A 126 -9.89 5.97 2.17
N LYS A 127 -9.08 5.75 3.22
CA LYS A 127 -7.84 6.47 3.49
C LYS A 127 -6.71 5.45 3.60
N GLY A 128 -5.69 5.62 2.76
CA GLY A 128 -4.63 4.65 2.51
C GLY A 128 -3.54 4.58 3.59
N GLY A 129 -2.42 4.01 3.16
CA GLY A 129 -1.28 3.59 3.95
C GLY A 129 -0.32 4.68 4.37
N TYR A 130 -0.45 5.92 3.86
CA TYR A 130 0.31 7.08 4.33
C TYR A 130 -0.25 7.58 5.66
N SER A 131 -0.45 6.65 6.59
CA SER A 131 -1.05 6.86 7.90
C SER A 131 -0.46 5.90 8.92
N THR A 132 -0.73 6.16 10.20
CA THR A 132 -0.17 5.38 11.31
C THR A 132 -0.87 4.05 11.52
N ASN A 133 -2.12 3.91 11.08
CA ASN A 133 -2.89 2.68 11.23
C ASN A 133 -3.96 2.53 10.14
N ILE A 134 -4.43 1.30 9.94
CA ILE A 134 -5.54 0.95 9.06
C ILE A 134 -6.34 -0.21 9.63
N ALA A 135 -7.66 -0.17 9.48
CA ALA A 135 -8.56 -1.28 9.80
C ALA A 135 -9.01 -1.94 8.49
N VAL A 136 -8.86 -3.26 8.39
CA VAL A 136 -9.14 -4.03 7.17
C VAL A 136 -9.74 -5.37 7.52
N ASN A 137 -10.74 -5.80 6.74
CA ASN A 137 -11.35 -7.12 6.88
C ASN A 137 -10.30 -8.24 6.69
N GLU A 138 -10.28 -9.26 7.55
CA GLU A 138 -9.26 -10.31 7.55
C GLU A 138 -9.15 -11.09 6.22
N LYS A 139 -10.14 -10.97 5.33
CA LYS A 139 -10.11 -11.58 3.99
C LYS A 139 -9.16 -10.87 3.02
N TYR A 140 -8.88 -9.58 3.22
CA TYR A 140 -8.06 -8.77 2.31
C TYR A 140 -6.67 -8.48 2.87
N VAL A 141 -6.28 -9.22 3.91
CA VAL A 141 -4.98 -9.10 4.55
C VAL A 141 -4.13 -10.29 4.14
N LEU A 142 -2.84 -10.05 3.92
CA LEU A 142 -1.85 -11.08 3.61
C LEU A 142 -0.97 -11.34 4.84
N ARG A 143 -0.66 -12.61 5.13
CA ARG A 143 0.33 -12.95 6.17
C ARG A 143 1.73 -12.78 5.58
N ILE A 144 2.59 -12.06 6.27
CA ILE A 144 3.97 -11.84 5.85
C ILE A 144 4.90 -12.64 6.77
N PRO A 145 5.75 -13.53 6.25
CA PRO A 145 6.74 -14.22 7.06
C PRO A 145 7.67 -13.24 7.78
N GLU A 146 7.96 -13.47 9.07
CA GLU A 146 8.80 -12.57 9.88
C GLU A 146 10.21 -12.36 9.32
N ILE A 147 10.75 -13.31 8.55
CA ILE A 147 12.03 -13.15 7.85
C ILE A 147 12.03 -11.98 6.84
N LEU A 148 10.83 -11.54 6.43
CA LEU A 148 10.59 -10.45 5.50
C LEU A 148 10.21 -9.13 6.22
N ASN A 149 10.43 -9.00 7.53
CA ASN A 149 10.22 -7.74 8.24
C ASN A 149 11.31 -6.70 7.89
N LYS A 150 11.26 -6.16 6.66
CA LYS A 150 12.20 -5.16 6.12
C LYS A 150 11.44 -4.18 5.21
N PRO A 151 11.89 -2.92 5.08
CA PRO A 151 11.20 -1.90 4.27
C PRO A 151 10.93 -2.29 2.81
N GLY A 152 11.83 -3.05 2.18
CA GLY A 152 11.73 -3.41 0.75
C GLY A 152 10.63 -4.42 0.39
N VAL A 153 9.83 -4.87 1.35
CA VAL A 153 8.73 -5.85 1.14
C VAL A 153 7.40 -5.13 0.87
N ALA A 154 7.27 -3.88 1.27
CA ALA A 154 6.03 -3.12 1.10
C ALA A 154 5.60 -2.97 -0.37
N PRO A 155 6.49 -2.62 -1.33
CA PRO A 155 6.12 -2.49 -2.74
C PRO A 155 5.60 -3.76 -3.41
N LEU A 156 5.84 -4.92 -2.79
CA LEU A 156 5.42 -6.21 -3.34
C LEU A 156 3.98 -6.57 -2.99
N SER A 157 3.37 -5.86 -2.04
CA SER A 157 1.97 -6.07 -1.65
C SER A 157 0.96 -5.56 -2.69
N GLU A 158 1.37 -4.70 -3.63
CA GLU A 158 0.54 -4.23 -4.75
C GLU A 158 0.52 -5.21 -5.93
N GLY A 159 1.67 -5.76 -6.32
CA GLY A 159 1.82 -6.59 -7.54
C GLY A 159 1.04 -7.90 -7.58
N GLU A 160 0.34 -8.25 -6.50
CA GLU A 160 -0.26 -9.58 -6.29
C GLU A 160 -1.75 -9.51 -5.91
N GLY A 161 -2.42 -8.43 -6.31
CA GLY A 161 -3.86 -8.22 -6.19
C GLY A 161 -4.74 -9.22 -6.94
N GLY A 162 -4.33 -10.47 -7.17
CA GLY A 162 -5.20 -11.54 -7.64
C GLY A 162 -4.94 -12.81 -6.85
N ALA A 163 -5.97 -13.34 -6.20
CA ALA A 163 -5.96 -14.55 -5.38
C ALA A 163 -4.92 -14.58 -4.24
N ILE A 164 -5.42 -14.74 -3.00
CA ILE A 164 -4.66 -15.15 -1.81
C ILE A 164 -3.76 -16.38 -2.10
N GLU A 165 -4.09 -17.19 -3.11
CA GLU A 165 -3.31 -18.33 -3.62
C GLU A 165 -2.07 -17.93 -4.44
N LEU A 166 -2.11 -16.86 -5.24
CA LEU A 166 -0.94 -16.38 -6.00
C LEU A 166 0.05 -15.63 -5.11
N ALA A 167 -0.44 -14.90 -4.10
CA ALA A 167 0.40 -14.31 -3.06
C ALA A 167 1.20 -15.36 -2.28
N ARG A 168 0.65 -16.57 -2.06
CA ARG A 168 1.39 -17.70 -1.47
C ARG A 168 2.55 -18.18 -2.35
N ASN A 169 2.37 -18.21 -3.67
CA ASN A 169 3.41 -18.62 -4.61
C ASN A 169 4.53 -17.58 -4.73
N SER A 170 4.20 -16.30 -4.56
CA SER A 170 5.20 -15.24 -4.54
C SER A 170 5.93 -15.09 -3.22
N ILE A 171 5.26 -15.25 -2.07
CA ILE A 171 5.94 -15.39 -0.77
C ILE A 171 6.91 -16.58 -0.79
N ALA A 172 6.57 -17.67 -1.50
CA ALA A 172 7.51 -18.77 -1.75
C ALA A 172 8.70 -18.37 -2.65
N LYS A 173 8.50 -17.53 -3.68
CA LYS A 173 9.60 -16.89 -4.44
C LYS A 173 10.45 -15.95 -3.56
N MET A 174 9.83 -15.24 -2.60
CA MET A 174 10.50 -14.34 -1.65
C MET A 174 11.42 -15.09 -0.68
N ILE A 175 11.03 -16.29 -0.19
CA ILE A 175 11.91 -17.14 0.64
C ILE A 175 13.18 -17.52 -0.14
N ASN A 176 13.07 -17.78 -1.44
CA ASN A 176 14.22 -18.09 -2.28
C ASN A 176 15.12 -16.87 -2.53
N CYS A 177 14.55 -15.67 -2.65
CA CYS A 177 15.29 -14.41 -2.79
C CYS A 177 15.95 -13.93 -1.48
N ALA A 178 15.33 -14.19 -0.32
CA ALA A 178 15.86 -13.84 1.00
C ALA A 178 17.14 -14.60 1.38
N SER A 179 17.53 -15.62 0.60
CA SER A 179 18.84 -16.29 0.70
C SER A 179 20.00 -15.44 0.15
N LEU A 180 19.72 -14.33 -0.53
CA LEU A 180 20.68 -13.39 -1.08
C LEU A 180 20.54 -12.02 -0.37
N SER A 181 21.34 -11.85 0.68
CA SER A 181 21.53 -10.64 1.51
C SER A 181 21.02 -9.30 0.95
N ASP A 182 20.22 -8.60 1.76
CA ASP A 182 19.99 -7.14 1.82
C ASP A 182 19.93 -6.34 0.50
N LYS A 183 19.02 -6.73 -0.40
CA LYS A 183 18.68 -5.93 -1.59
C LYS A 183 17.27 -5.33 -1.45
N MET A 184 17.14 -4.02 -1.67
CA MET A 184 15.85 -3.38 -1.88
C MET A 184 15.24 -3.87 -3.18
N ILE A 185 13.92 -4.04 -3.19
CA ILE A 185 13.15 -4.39 -4.37
C ILE A 185 12.39 -3.13 -4.77
N THR A 186 12.69 -2.60 -5.96
CA THR A 186 11.94 -1.52 -6.60
C THR A 186 11.02 -2.14 -7.63
N ALA A 187 9.73 -1.78 -7.61
CA ALA A 187 8.81 -2.11 -8.70
C ALA A 187 8.97 -1.04 -9.79
N GLU A 188 9.47 -1.42 -10.95
CA GLU A 188 9.39 -0.58 -12.17
C GLU A 188 8.19 -1.01 -13.03
N GLU A 189 7.79 -0.15 -13.95
CA GLU A 189 6.59 -0.26 -14.78
C GLU A 189 6.35 -1.68 -15.33
N GLY A 190 5.19 -2.25 -15.02
CA GLY A 190 4.78 -3.57 -15.51
C GLY A 190 4.65 -4.67 -14.45
N GLY A 191 4.90 -4.39 -13.17
CA GLY A 191 4.61 -5.33 -12.07
C GLY A 191 5.60 -6.49 -11.89
N ASP A 192 6.67 -6.54 -12.67
CA ASP A 192 7.75 -7.52 -12.49
C ASP A 192 8.90 -6.93 -11.67
N ALA A 193 8.88 -7.19 -10.35
CA ALA A 193 9.99 -6.87 -9.45
C ALA A 193 11.32 -7.52 -9.93
N HIS A 194 12.33 -6.70 -10.24
CA HIS A 194 13.69 -7.16 -10.55
C HIS A 194 14.72 -6.70 -9.51
N CYS A 195 15.65 -7.60 -9.14
CA CYS A 195 16.72 -7.32 -8.18
C CYS A 195 17.98 -6.74 -8.86
N GLY A 196 18.23 -5.43 -8.74
CA GLY A 196 19.52 -4.77 -9.06
C GLY A 196 19.53 -3.34 -8.49
N LEU A 197 20.60 -2.68 -8.05
CA LEU A 197 22.05 -2.89 -8.02
C LEU A 197 22.63 -2.28 -6.71
N ASN A 198 23.87 -2.66 -6.36
CA ASN A 198 24.60 -2.35 -5.12
C ASN A 198 25.02 -0.87 -4.97
N ASN A 199 24.56 -0.16 -3.92
CA ASN A 199 25.37 0.88 -3.27
C ASN A 199 24.84 1.24 -1.84
N PRO A 200 25.59 0.95 -0.76
CA PRO A 200 25.15 1.22 0.61
C PRO A 200 25.10 2.71 1.00
N ALA A 201 25.62 3.62 0.17
CA ALA A 201 25.56 5.07 0.43
C ALA A 201 24.22 5.73 0.01
N LEU A 202 23.33 5.03 -0.71
CA LEU A 202 22.03 5.55 -1.17
C LEU A 202 20.85 5.30 -0.19
N LYS A 203 21.11 4.70 0.98
CA LYS A 203 20.07 4.13 1.87
C LYS A 203 19.09 5.12 2.54
N ALA A 204 19.42 6.41 2.59
CA ALA A 204 18.52 7.44 3.13
C ALA A 204 18.33 8.63 2.17
N GLN A 205 19.11 8.67 1.08
CA GLN A 205 19.16 9.81 0.17
C GLN A 205 18.06 9.73 -0.89
N VAL A 206 17.67 8.55 -1.39
CA VAL A 206 16.67 8.44 -2.49
C VAL A 206 15.26 8.84 -2.06
N VAL A 207 14.87 8.56 -0.81
CA VAL A 207 13.55 8.93 -0.27
C VAL A 207 13.43 10.45 -0.04
N PHE A 208 14.53 11.14 0.24
CA PHE A 208 14.55 12.60 0.45
C PHE A 208 14.90 13.39 -0.82
N ASP A 209 15.85 12.94 -1.65
CA ASP A 209 16.21 13.61 -2.90
C ASP A 209 15.09 13.54 -3.95
N TRP A 210 14.33 12.43 -4.01
CA TRP A 210 13.16 12.36 -4.91
C TRP A 210 12.00 13.21 -4.40
N LEU A 211 11.82 13.34 -3.08
CA LEU A 211 10.90 14.31 -2.50
C LEU A 211 11.33 15.74 -2.83
N GLU A 212 12.62 16.09 -2.75
CA GLU A 212 13.10 17.42 -3.15
C GLU A 212 12.98 17.65 -4.66
N GLU A 213 13.22 16.66 -5.52
CA GLU A 213 13.13 16.80 -6.99
C GLU A 213 11.66 16.90 -7.47
N VAL A 214 10.72 16.26 -6.77
CA VAL A 214 9.27 16.34 -7.05
C VAL A 214 8.61 17.57 -6.41
N LEU A 215 9.14 18.07 -5.28
CA LEU A 215 8.62 19.26 -4.58
C LEU A 215 9.33 20.57 -4.97
N SER A 216 10.44 20.54 -5.72
CA SER A 216 11.18 21.75 -6.13
C SER A 216 11.26 21.95 -7.64
N ILE A 217 10.15 22.40 -8.25
CA ILE A 217 10.26 23.21 -9.49
C ILE A 217 10.76 24.60 -9.07
N THR A 218 12.08 24.72 -8.86
CA THR A 218 12.74 26.02 -8.84
C THR A 218 13.29 26.29 -10.25
N PRO A 219 12.95 27.41 -10.92
CA PRO A 219 13.43 27.67 -12.26
C PRO A 219 14.93 27.90 -12.25
N GLY A 220 15.66 26.99 -12.88
CA GLY A 220 17.05 27.19 -13.26
C GLY A 220 18.05 26.31 -12.51
N LYS A 221 18.20 25.05 -12.94
CA LYS A 221 19.48 24.35 -13.03
C LYS A 221 19.43 23.31 -14.14
N LYS A 222 20.56 23.17 -14.82
CA LYS A 222 20.69 22.63 -16.18
C LYS A 222 20.48 21.12 -16.24
N SER A 223 19.82 20.73 -17.33
CA SER A 223 19.76 19.39 -17.94
C SER A 223 20.94 18.47 -17.60
N VAL A 224 20.62 17.29 -17.09
CA VAL A 224 21.46 16.10 -17.31
C VAL A 224 20.65 15.15 -18.19
N GLN A 225 21.11 14.99 -19.41
CA GLN A 225 20.59 13.99 -20.35
C GLN A 225 20.77 12.60 -19.75
N SER A 226 19.69 11.85 -19.54
CA SER A 226 19.79 10.42 -19.34
C SER A 226 20.18 9.78 -20.67
N LYS A 227 21.35 9.15 -20.65
CA LYS A 227 21.92 8.45 -21.79
C LYS A 227 22.42 7.12 -21.24
N TYR A 228 21.92 6.06 -21.86
CA TYR A 228 22.39 4.67 -21.87
C TYR A 228 21.78 3.69 -20.85
N TYR A 229 21.07 2.66 -21.36
CA TYR A 229 21.49 1.29 -21.79
C TYR A 229 21.69 0.33 -20.61
#